data_AF-A0A8S3JTY0-F1
#
_entry.id   AF-A0A8S3JTY0-F1
#
_cell.length_a   1.000
_cell.length_b   1.000
_cell.length_c   1.000
_cell.angle_alpha   90.00
_cell.angle_beta   90.00
_cell.angle_gamma   90.00
#
_symmetry.space_group_name_H-M   'P 1'
#
loop_
_entity.id
_entity.type
_entity.pdbx_description
1 polymer ?
#
loop_
_entity_poly.entity_id
_entity_poly.type
_entity_poly.pdbx_seq_one_letter_code
_entity_poly.pdbx_strand_id
1 'polypeptide(L)'
;MPSALMSNRDQTESQIFEIPIFVCVLAFPNCVCPLHVFEPRYRLMMRRSIETQSRTFGMCTYDEQTDNFADYGTLLYIRGLVYTPDGRSIVDTIGQRRFRVIERGMKDGYNVARVQLVKDHPIEQHEFDDLFQLNRYTYNRVRTWF
;
A
#
# COMPACT_ATOMS: atom_id res chain seq x y z
N MET A 1 -24.29 -1.28 -34.61
CA MET A 1 -23.27 -0.25 -34.31
C MET A 1 -23.51 0.33 -32.92
N PRO A 2 -22.68 -0.04 -31.93
CA PRO A 2 -22.39 0.87 -30.83
C PRO A 2 -20.90 0.81 -30.47
N SER A 3 -20.08 1.70 -31.06
CA SER A 3 -18.63 1.79 -30.76
C SER A 3 -18.20 3.12 -30.16
N ALA A 4 -19.13 3.95 -29.64
CA ALA A 4 -18.83 5.33 -29.30
C ALA A 4 -19.05 5.74 -27.83
N LEU A 5 -19.01 4.81 -26.85
CA LEU A 5 -19.18 5.15 -25.42
C LEU A 5 -18.10 4.61 -24.46
N MET A 6 -16.96 4.13 -24.96
CA MET A 6 -15.86 3.61 -24.12
C MET A 6 -14.54 4.40 -24.25
N SER A 7 -14.56 5.72 -24.42
CA SER A 7 -13.32 6.51 -24.55
C SER A 7 -13.09 7.60 -23.50
N ASN A 8 -13.91 7.70 -22.44
CA ASN A 8 -13.78 8.81 -21.47
C ASN A 8 -13.58 8.38 -20.00
N ARG A 9 -13.13 7.15 -19.72
CA ARG A 9 -12.83 6.70 -18.33
C ARG A 9 -11.35 6.33 -18.06
N ASP A 10 -10.50 6.31 -19.07
CA ASP A 10 -9.08 5.90 -18.91
C ASP A 10 -8.09 7.04 -18.62
N GLN A 11 -8.56 8.29 -18.52
CA GLN A 11 -7.71 9.46 -18.22
C GLN A 11 -7.73 9.92 -16.76
N THR A 12 -8.30 9.16 -15.83
CA THR A 12 -8.22 9.51 -14.40
C THR A 12 -6.84 9.15 -13.84
N GLU A 13 -5.95 10.13 -14.02
CA GLU A 13 -4.72 10.51 -13.34
C GLU A 13 -3.75 9.40 -12.87
N SER A 14 -2.59 9.39 -13.52
CA SER A 14 -1.30 9.04 -12.91
C SER A 14 -0.95 10.05 -11.80
N GLN A 15 -1.80 10.19 -10.78
CA GLN A 15 -1.63 11.22 -9.77
C GLN A 15 -0.37 10.90 -8.95
N ILE A 16 0.62 11.78 -9.04
CA ILE A 16 1.79 11.76 -8.17
C ILE A 16 1.45 12.61 -6.95
N PHE A 17 1.56 12.02 -5.76
CA PHE A 17 1.31 12.71 -4.51
C PHE A 17 2.34 12.28 -3.46
N GLU A 18 2.53 13.13 -2.45
CA GLU A 18 3.45 12.86 -1.35
C GLU A 18 2.76 12.11 -0.22
N ILE A 19 3.42 11.10 0.32
CA ILE A 19 2.97 10.35 1.49
C ILE A 19 4.10 10.13 2.50
N PRO A 20 3.77 10.01 3.80
CA PRO A 20 4.69 9.47 4.78
C PRO A 20 4.99 7.99 4.53
N ILE A 21 6.23 7.56 4.76
CA ILE A 21 6.70 6.20 4.55
C ILE A 21 7.13 5.56 5.88
N PHE A 22 6.44 4.48 6.25
CA PHE A 22 6.85 3.55 7.30
C PHE A 22 7.75 2.47 6.67
N VAL A 23 8.97 2.30 7.16
CA VAL A 23 9.88 1.26 6.65
C VAL A 23 9.79 0.05 7.57
N CYS A 24 9.26 -1.07 7.08
CA CYS A 24 9.01 -2.27 7.87
C CYS A 24 8.87 -3.52 6.98
N VAL A 25 8.02 -4.47 7.37
CA VAL A 25 7.73 -5.69 6.63
C VAL A 25 6.90 -5.41 5.38
N LEU A 26 6.86 -6.38 4.47
CA LEU A 26 6.05 -6.33 3.26
C LEU A 26 4.55 -6.34 3.61
N ALA A 27 3.78 -5.38 3.07
CA ALA A 27 2.32 -5.40 3.10
C ALA A 27 1.73 -5.68 1.72
N PHE A 28 0.61 -6.40 1.72
CA PHE A 28 -0.16 -6.71 0.53
C PHE A 28 -1.51 -5.98 0.55
N PRO A 29 -2.03 -5.57 -0.63
CA PRO A 29 -3.41 -5.14 -0.79
C PRO A 29 -4.40 -6.11 -0.14
N ASN A 30 -5.42 -5.56 0.52
CA ASN A 30 -6.50 -6.27 1.21
C ASN A 30 -6.06 -7.13 2.43
N CYS A 31 -4.79 -7.12 2.81
CA CYS A 31 -4.31 -7.79 4.01
C CYS A 31 -4.30 -6.83 5.21
N VAL A 32 -4.76 -7.32 6.36
CA VAL A 32 -4.67 -6.60 7.64
C VAL A 32 -3.21 -6.60 8.10
N CYS A 33 -2.73 -5.46 8.59
CA CYS A 33 -1.38 -5.30 9.10
C CYS A 33 -1.42 -4.53 10.44
N PRO A 34 -1.48 -5.24 11.59
CA PRO A 34 -1.37 -4.59 12.88
C PRO A 34 0.08 -4.20 13.15
N LEU A 35 0.30 -2.96 13.59
CA LEU A 35 1.62 -2.39 13.82
C LEU A 35 1.76 -1.91 15.26
N HIS A 36 2.88 -2.25 15.89
CA HIS A 36 3.31 -1.64 17.14
C HIS A 36 4.32 -0.55 16.85
N VAL A 37 3.91 0.71 17.05
CA VAL A 37 4.71 1.90 16.74
C VAL A 37 5.28 2.47 18.03
N PHE A 38 6.59 2.25 18.23
CA PHE A 38 7.31 2.69 19.43
C PHE A 38 8.35 3.78 19.16
N GLU A 39 8.90 3.86 17.95
CA GLU A 39 9.90 4.87 17.60
C GLU A 39 9.29 6.30 17.59
N PRO A 40 9.94 7.29 18.24
CA PRO A 40 9.45 8.67 18.33
C PRO A 40 9.05 9.31 16.99
N ARG A 41 9.87 9.12 15.94
CA ARG A 41 9.60 9.65 14.60
C ARG A 41 8.30 9.11 13.98
N TYR A 42 8.02 7.83 14.17
CA TYR A 42 6.81 7.20 13.63
C TYR A 42 5.59 7.49 14.49
N ARG A 43 5.75 7.73 15.79
CA ARG A 43 4.65 8.21 16.65
C ARG A 43 4.11 9.56 16.17
N LEU A 44 5.00 10.49 15.80
CA LEU A 44 4.62 11.76 15.18
C LEU A 44 3.94 11.53 13.82
N MET A 45 4.52 10.66 12.99
CA MET A 45 3.95 10.31 11.69
C MET A 45 2.52 9.78 11.82
N MET A 46 2.25 8.85 12.74
CA MET A 46 0.91 8.28 12.96
C MET A 46 -0.11 9.33 13.39
N ARG A 47 0.27 10.24 14.31
CA ARG A 47 -0.60 11.36 14.74
C ARG A 47 -1.01 12.23 13.55
N ARG A 48 -0.08 12.57 12.68
CA ARG A 48 -0.36 13.38 11.48
C ARG A 48 -1.19 12.59 10.46
N SER A 49 -0.85 11.33 10.21
CA SER A 49 -1.58 10.49 9.25
C SER A 49 -3.04 10.34 9.63
N ILE A 50 -3.38 10.13 10.91
CA ILE A 50 -4.78 9.96 11.34
C ILE A 50 -5.60 11.27 11.26
N GLU A 51 -4.94 12.42 11.35
CA GLU A 51 -5.55 13.75 11.20
C GLU A 51 -5.86 14.10 9.74
N THR A 52 -5.19 13.45 8.78
CA THR A 52 -5.52 13.61 7.35
C THR A 52 -6.89 13.00 7.03
N GLN A 53 -7.55 13.53 5.99
CA GLN A 53 -8.80 12.95 5.49
C GLN A 53 -8.62 11.52 4.95
N SER A 54 -7.46 11.21 4.35
CA SER A 54 -7.20 9.89 3.78
C SER A 54 -6.89 8.84 4.84
N ARG A 55 -6.33 9.24 5.99
CA ARG A 55 -5.87 8.33 7.06
C ARG A 55 -4.93 7.25 6.53
N THR A 56 -4.07 7.63 5.59
CA THR A 56 -3.17 6.70 4.91
C THR A 56 -1.71 7.05 5.13
N PHE A 57 -0.85 6.04 4.97
CA PHE A 57 0.59 6.17 4.82
C PHE A 57 1.10 5.05 3.92
N GLY A 58 2.30 5.18 3.37
CA GLY A 58 2.94 4.13 2.60
C GLY A 58 3.79 3.23 3.48
N MET A 59 3.80 1.94 3.20
CA MET A 59 4.75 1.01 3.79
C MET A 59 5.64 0.39 2.72
N CYS A 60 6.94 0.49 2.93
CA CYS A 60 7.98 -0.10 2.08
C CYS A 60 8.89 -1.00 2.93
N THR A 61 9.48 -2.01 2.30
CA THR A 61 10.57 -2.76 2.92
C THR A 61 11.88 -1.99 2.87
N TYR A 62 12.80 -2.28 3.78
CA TYR A 62 14.19 -1.84 3.63
C TYR A 62 14.86 -2.64 2.52
N ASP A 63 15.73 -1.98 1.77
CA ASP A 63 16.55 -2.52 0.68
C ASP A 63 18.02 -2.30 1.03
N GLU A 64 18.70 -3.40 1.36
CA GLU A 64 20.10 -3.42 1.75
C GLU A 64 21.05 -2.98 0.63
N GLN A 65 20.66 -3.15 -0.65
CA GLN A 65 21.52 -2.81 -1.78
C GLN A 65 21.63 -1.30 -1.98
N THR A 66 20.55 -0.58 -1.69
CA THR A 66 20.48 0.88 -1.85
C THR A 66 20.62 1.64 -0.54
N ASP A 67 20.74 0.92 0.59
CA ASP A 67 20.71 1.47 1.96
C ASP A 67 19.50 2.41 2.16
N ASN A 68 18.34 2.01 1.65
CA ASN A 68 17.12 2.82 1.65
C ASN A 68 15.87 1.95 1.68
N PHE A 69 14.67 2.53 1.61
CA PHE A 69 13.45 1.76 1.40
C PHE A 69 13.21 1.46 -0.08
N ALA A 70 12.57 0.32 -0.34
CA ALA A 70 12.31 -0.21 -1.68
C ALA A 70 11.54 0.76 -2.58
N ASP A 71 11.74 0.62 -3.90
CA ASP A 71 11.07 1.42 -4.94
C ASP A 71 9.55 1.20 -5.02
N TYR A 72 9.05 0.13 -4.41
CA TYR A 72 7.63 -0.19 -4.38
C TYR A 72 7.17 -0.42 -2.95
N GLY A 73 5.94 -0.01 -2.69
CA GLY A 73 5.29 -0.21 -1.41
C GLY A 73 3.78 -0.33 -1.55
N THR A 74 3.12 -0.42 -0.41
CA THR A 74 1.67 -0.54 -0.31
C THR A 74 1.13 0.59 0.54
N LEU A 75 0.11 1.30 0.06
CA LEU A 75 -0.67 2.23 0.86
C LEU A 75 -1.44 1.44 1.93
N LEU A 76 -1.31 1.86 3.17
CA LEU A 76 -2.06 1.32 4.30
C LEU A 76 -3.07 2.37 4.76
N TYR A 77 -4.31 1.94 4.93
CA TYR A 77 -5.37 2.72 5.57
C TYR A 77 -5.45 2.39 7.05
N ILE A 78 -5.45 3.42 7.89
CA ILE A 78 -5.58 3.28 9.35
C ILE A 78 -7.05 3.10 9.71
N ARG A 79 -7.41 1.88 10.14
CA ARG A 79 -8.77 1.55 10.63
C ARG A 79 -8.96 2.01 12.07
N GLY A 80 -7.91 1.91 12.88
CA GLY A 80 -7.94 2.28 14.29
C GLY A 80 -6.55 2.47 14.85
N LEU A 81 -6.46 3.26 15.92
CA LEU A 81 -5.22 3.51 16.65
C LEU A 81 -5.51 3.60 18.14
N VAL A 82 -4.72 2.88 18.94
CA VAL A 82 -4.78 2.91 20.40
C VAL A 82 -3.42 3.33 20.95
N TYR A 83 -3.40 4.37 21.78
CA TYR A 83 -2.18 4.80 22.47
C TYR A 83 -2.00 4.02 23.77
N THR A 84 -0.76 3.69 24.09
CA THR A 84 -0.35 3.15 25.39
C THR A 84 0.05 4.29 26.34
N PRO A 85 0.08 4.07 27.67
CA PRO A 85 0.44 5.12 28.64
C PRO A 85 1.85 5.69 28.49
N ASP A 86 2.80 4.92 27.95
CA ASP A 86 4.16 5.37 27.61
C ASP A 86 4.22 6.07 26.23
N GLY A 87 3.07 6.20 25.58
CA GLY A 87 2.84 6.98 24.37
C GLY A 87 3.19 6.27 23.06
N ARG A 88 3.49 4.96 23.09
CA ARG A 88 3.51 4.10 21.90
C ARG A 88 2.09 3.92 21.37
N SER A 89 1.94 3.29 20.20
CA SER A 89 0.60 2.99 19.67
C SER A 89 0.52 1.63 19.00
N ILE A 90 -0.62 0.97 19.18
CA ILE A 90 -1.04 -0.15 18.34
C ILE A 90 -1.93 0.41 17.25
N VAL A 91 -1.55 0.20 16.00
CA VAL A 91 -2.22 0.75 14.82
C VAL A 91 -2.77 -0.41 14.00
N ASP A 92 -4.08 -0.43 13.83
CA ASP A 92 -4.75 -1.39 12.97
C ASP A 92 -4.87 -0.82 11.56
N THR A 93 -4.31 -1.54 10.59
CA THR A 93 -4.29 -1.08 9.19
C THR A 93 -4.71 -2.17 8.22
N ILE A 94 -5.14 -1.76 7.03
CA ILE A 94 -5.40 -2.66 5.90
C ILE A 94 -4.70 -2.13 4.64
N GLY A 95 -4.06 -3.04 3.91
CA GLY A 95 -3.47 -2.75 2.60
C GLY A 95 -4.52 -2.31 1.60
N GLN A 96 -4.24 -1.24 0.88
CA GLN A 96 -5.09 -0.74 -0.20
C GLN A 96 -4.44 -0.96 -1.56
N ARG A 97 -3.61 -0.02 -2.01
CA ARG A 97 -3.06 -0.01 -3.37
C ARG A 97 -1.54 -0.03 -3.34
N ARG A 98 -0.95 -0.66 -4.35
CA ARG A 98 0.49 -0.61 -4.58
C ARG A 98 0.89 0.75 -5.16
N PHE A 99 2.07 1.22 -4.82
CA PHE A 99 2.66 2.43 -5.39
C PHE A 99 4.12 2.21 -5.75
N ARG A 100 4.60 3.02 -6.70
CA ARG A 100 6.01 3.18 -7.04
C ARG A 100 6.52 4.51 -6.48
N VAL A 101 7.69 4.48 -5.89
CA VAL A 101 8.43 5.66 -5.41
C VAL A 101 9.03 6.38 -6.61
N ILE A 102 8.74 7.68 -6.72
CA ILE A 102 9.30 8.57 -7.76
C ILE A 102 10.43 9.39 -7.17
N GLU A 103 10.25 9.89 -5.95
CA GLU A 103 11.24 10.70 -5.23
C GLU A 103 11.17 10.39 -3.74
N ARG A 104 12.33 10.29 -3.09
CA ARG A 104 12.48 10.03 -1.66
C ARG A 104 12.86 11.33 -0.95
N GLY A 105 12.33 11.52 0.24
CA GLY A 105 12.65 12.66 1.09
C GLY A 105 12.52 12.32 2.56
N MET A 106 12.72 13.33 3.40
CA MET A 106 12.59 13.20 4.85
C MET A 106 11.88 14.42 5.43
N LYS A 107 11.02 14.18 6.42
CA LYS A 107 10.29 15.22 7.14
C LYS A 107 10.29 14.89 8.62
N ASP A 108 10.80 15.79 9.45
CA ASP A 108 10.81 15.65 10.91
C ASP A 108 11.34 14.29 11.41
N GLY A 109 12.35 13.74 10.73
CA GLY A 109 13.03 12.49 11.07
C GLY A 109 12.39 11.20 10.53
N TYR A 110 11.26 11.25 9.83
CA TYR A 110 10.68 10.10 9.14
C TYR A 110 10.70 10.28 7.61
N ASN A 111 10.70 9.16 6.88
CA ASN A 111 10.75 9.16 5.43
C ASN A 111 9.43 9.66 4.82
N VAL A 112 9.53 10.41 3.74
CA VAL A 112 8.41 10.76 2.87
C VAL A 112 8.76 10.36 1.44
N ALA A 113 7.76 10.16 0.59
CA ALA A 113 7.99 9.92 -0.82
C ALA A 113 6.90 10.54 -1.67
N ARG A 114 7.29 11.07 -2.84
CA ARG A 114 6.36 11.27 -3.95
C ARG A 114 6.18 9.94 -4.64
N VAL A 115 4.93 9.50 -4.76
CA VAL A 115 4.60 8.17 -5.25
C VAL A 115 3.58 8.23 -6.38
N GLN A 116 3.63 7.22 -7.25
CA GLN A 116 2.63 6.98 -8.28
C GLN A 116 1.94 5.64 -8.00
N LEU A 117 0.61 5.62 -8.05
CA LEU A 117 -0.14 4.38 -7.87
C LEU A 117 0.09 3.42 -9.04
N VAL A 118 0.36 2.16 -8.71
CA VAL A 118 0.46 1.08 -9.71
C VAL A 118 -0.95 0.74 -10.17
N LYS A 119 -1.13 0.66 -11.49
CA LYS A 119 -2.34 0.15 -12.14
C LYS A 119 -2.04 -1.28 -12.62
N ASP A 120 -2.93 -2.20 -12.32
CA ASP A 120 -2.84 -3.56 -12.87
C ASP A 120 -3.26 -3.53 -14.34
N HIS A 121 -2.62 -4.37 -15.16
CA HIS A 121 -3.03 -4.55 -16.54
C HIS A 121 -4.25 -5.47 -16.56
N PRO A 122 -5.30 -5.13 -17.31
CA PRO A 122 -6.43 -6.04 -17.50
C PRO A 122 -5.93 -7.31 -18.18
N ILE A 123 -6.54 -8.44 -17.82
CA ILE A 123 -6.25 -9.73 -18.43
C ILE A 123 -6.93 -9.76 -19.80
N GLU A 124 -6.20 -10.12 -20.84
CA GLU A 124 -6.75 -10.28 -22.17
C GLU A 124 -7.68 -11.50 -22.22
N GLN A 125 -8.74 -11.43 -23.02
CA GLN A 125 -9.80 -12.47 -23.03
C GLN A 125 -9.25 -13.88 -23.33
N HIS A 126 -8.18 -13.98 -24.13
CA HIS A 126 -7.57 -15.25 -24.50
C HIS A 126 -6.73 -15.88 -23.38
N GLU A 127 -6.26 -15.10 -22.40
CA GLU A 127 -5.51 -15.59 -21.24
C GLU A 127 -6.44 -15.89 -20.05
N PHE A 128 -7.67 -15.39 -20.11
CA PHE A 128 -8.61 -15.46 -18.99
C PHE A 128 -8.94 -16.89 -18.59
N ASP A 129 -9.20 -17.78 -19.55
CA ASP A 129 -9.60 -19.15 -19.27
C ASP A 129 -8.49 -19.92 -18.54
N ASP A 130 -7.25 -19.81 -19.01
CA ASP A 130 -6.10 -20.46 -18.38
C ASP A 130 -5.83 -19.92 -16.97
N LEU A 131 -5.87 -18.58 -16.80
CA LEU A 131 -5.71 -17.94 -15.50
C LEU A 131 -6.83 -18.31 -14.54
N PHE A 132 -8.07 -18.43 -15.02
CA PHE A 132 -9.20 -18.84 -14.21
C PHE A 132 -9.05 -20.28 -13.72
N GLN A 133 -8.62 -21.20 -14.59
CA GLN A 133 -8.35 -22.58 -14.20
C GLN A 133 -7.20 -22.66 -13.17
N LEU A 134 -6.11 -21.94 -13.40
CA LEU A 134 -4.98 -21.90 -12.47
C LEU A 134 -5.39 -21.32 -11.11
N ASN A 135 -6.15 -20.24 -11.10
CA ASN A 135 -6.66 -19.62 -9.88
C ASN A 135 -7.54 -20.61 -9.09
N ARG A 136 -8.48 -21.27 -9.77
CA ARG A 136 -9.39 -22.24 -9.15
C ARG A 136 -8.64 -23.46 -8.60
N TYR A 137 -7.68 -23.98 -9.35
CA TYR A 137 -6.83 -25.08 -8.90
C TYR A 137 -6.04 -24.71 -7.64
N THR A 138 -5.39 -23.54 -7.66
CA THR A 138 -4.62 -23.02 -6.52
C THR A 138 -5.51 -22.82 -5.30
N TYR A 139 -6.67 -22.17 -5.49
CA TYR A 139 -7.65 -21.95 -4.42
C TYR A 139 -8.11 -23.26 -3.78
N ASN A 140 -8.47 -24.26 -4.59
CA ASN A 140 -8.90 -25.56 -4.10
C ASN A 140 -7.80 -26.25 -3.31
N ARG A 141 -6.55 -26.22 -3.81
CA ARG A 141 -5.40 -26.81 -3.11
C ARG A 141 -5.15 -26.17 -1.76
N VAL A 142 -5.13 -24.84 -1.70
CA VAL A 142 -4.93 -24.09 -0.45
C VAL A 142 -6.05 -24.40 0.53
N ARG A 143 -7.29 -24.48 0.05
CA ARG A 143 -8.46 -24.81 0.88
C ARG A 143 -8.41 -26.22 1.46
N THR A 144 -7.81 -27.19 0.75
CA THR A 144 -7.65 -28.58 1.24
C THR A 144 -6.39 -28.81 2.08
N TRP A 145 -5.50 -27.82 2.18
CA TRP A 145 -4.21 -27.95 2.86
C TRP A 145 -4.31 -27.75 4.38
N PHE A 146 -5.44 -27.21 4.84
CA PHE A 146 -5.87 -27.13 6.24
C PHE A 146 -7.11 -28.01 6.43
#